data_AF-A0A6I4R7N6-F1
#
_entry.id   AF-A0A6I4R7N6-F1
#
_cell.length_a   1.000
_cell.length_b   1.000
_cell.length_c   1.000
_cell.angle_alpha   90.00
_cell.angle_beta   90.00
_cell.angle_gamma   90.00
#
_symmetry.space_group_name_H-M   'P 1'
#
loop_
_entity.id
_entity.type
_entity.pdbx_description
1 polymer ?
#
loop_
_entity_poly.entity_id
_entity_poly.type
_entity_poly.pdbx_seq_one_letter_code
_entity_poly.pdbx_strand_id
1 'polypeptide(L)'
;MIQYIVAEWRKLHKVQLGLIGLLMLGISSVIGFGIYYMNRAVFIEDTQSIVMWGQLTFYYSQIFYPALLAIFVGLCFMPEFERTTLEMLQANHVSIKKLVVSKLLNLLLLLLPIQLLLVVFWLFALWLDQITVFSELVLHLKWIFLSLIGSLGILSLQAYLFVKTRNIAKSVAYAAMGAVGGFVLLFIGDRLPLFYPYSQPMIALRSRALVDFPRSELVLFVGINLLYCAVFYGLTVRELQKRP
;
A
#
# COMPACT_ATOMS: atom_id res chain seq x y z
N MET A 1 -3.44 -6.77 -23.67
CA MET A 1 -3.18 -6.42 -22.25
C MET A 1 -2.75 -7.65 -21.45
N ILE A 2 -3.51 -8.76 -21.52
CA ILE A 2 -3.20 -10.01 -20.78
C ILE A 2 -1.76 -10.49 -20.99
N GLN A 3 -1.26 -10.50 -22.23
CA GLN A 3 0.13 -10.89 -22.52
C GLN A 3 1.18 -10.05 -21.77
N TYR A 4 0.94 -8.75 -21.60
CA TYR A 4 1.82 -7.86 -20.84
C TYR A 4 1.79 -8.22 -19.36
N ILE A 5 0.61 -8.46 -18.80
CA ILE A 5 0.43 -8.88 -17.40
C ILE A 5 1.20 -10.18 -17.15
N VAL A 6 1.02 -11.19 -18.01
CA VAL A 6 1.68 -12.49 -17.88
C VAL A 6 3.21 -12.37 -18.00
N ALA A 7 3.71 -11.58 -18.96
CA ALA A 7 5.14 -11.36 -19.14
C ALA A 7 5.75 -10.68 -17.90
N GLU A 8 5.12 -9.61 -17.42
CA GLU A 8 5.58 -8.89 -16.22
C GLU A 8 5.46 -9.74 -14.95
N TRP A 9 4.45 -10.61 -14.86
CA TRP A 9 4.28 -11.51 -13.72
C TRP A 9 5.41 -12.53 -13.61
N ARG A 10 5.93 -12.98 -14.75
CA ARG A 10 7.07 -13.91 -14.80
C ARG A 10 8.37 -13.25 -14.33
N LYS A 11 8.57 -11.96 -14.63
CA LYS A 11 9.75 -11.18 -14.20
C LYS A 11 9.82 -10.95 -12.69
N LEU A 12 8.67 -10.93 -12.01
CA LEU A 12 8.63 -10.62 -10.58
C LEU A 12 9.23 -11.73 -9.70
N HIS A 13 10.15 -11.35 -8.81
CA HIS A 13 10.68 -12.17 -7.71
C HIS A 13 9.66 -12.33 -6.58
N LYS A 14 8.54 -13.00 -6.89
CA LYS A 14 7.33 -13.12 -6.05
C LYS A 14 7.63 -13.59 -4.62
N VAL A 15 8.50 -14.59 -4.45
CA VAL A 15 8.87 -15.14 -3.14
C VAL A 15 9.59 -14.08 -2.30
N GLN A 16 10.60 -13.41 -2.86
CA GLN A 16 11.35 -12.37 -2.17
C GLN A 16 10.44 -11.20 -1.77
N LEU A 17 9.60 -10.73 -2.70
CA LEU A 17 8.64 -9.67 -2.42
C LEU A 17 7.62 -10.09 -1.34
N GLY A 18 7.13 -11.32 -1.40
CA GLY A 18 6.24 -11.88 -0.38
C GLY A 18 6.90 -11.92 1.01
N LEU A 19 8.16 -12.35 1.10
CA LEU A 19 8.93 -12.37 2.36
C LEU A 19 9.13 -10.97 2.93
N ILE A 20 9.47 -9.98 2.08
CA ILE A 20 9.58 -8.58 2.51
C ILE A 20 8.24 -8.06 3.03
N GLY A 21 7.15 -8.41 2.33
CA GLY A 21 5.78 -8.08 2.76
C GLY A 21 5.43 -8.66 4.13
N LEU A 22 5.71 -9.95 4.32
CA LEU A 22 5.47 -10.66 5.58
C LEU A 22 6.32 -10.06 6.72
N LEU A 23 7.58 -9.71 6.46
CA LEU A 23 8.46 -9.10 7.45
C LEU A 23 7.96 -7.72 7.88
N MET A 24 7.62 -6.85 6.93
CA MET A 24 7.08 -5.51 7.23
C MET A 24 5.77 -5.59 8.00
N LEU A 25 4.88 -6.48 7.58
CA LEU A 25 3.62 -6.74 8.28
C LEU A 25 3.88 -7.29 9.70
N GLY A 26 4.72 -8.30 9.84
CA GLY A 26 5.05 -8.93 11.12
C GLY A 26 5.60 -7.92 12.14
N ILE A 27 6.60 -7.12 11.76
CA ILE A 27 7.17 -6.07 12.63
C ILE A 27 6.08 -5.09 13.08
N SER A 28 5.28 -4.59 12.13
CA SER A 28 4.21 -3.64 12.45
C SER A 28 3.12 -4.23 13.34
N SER A 29 2.83 -5.53 13.20
CA SER A 29 1.81 -6.23 13.97
C SER A 29 2.25 -6.48 15.40
N VAL A 30 3.53 -6.79 15.64
CA VAL A 30 4.11 -6.87 16.98
C VAL A 30 3.96 -5.53 17.71
N ILE A 31 4.24 -4.41 17.01
CA ILE A 31 4.06 -3.07 17.57
C ILE A 31 2.58 -2.80 17.88
N GLY A 32 1.68 -3.06 16.92
CA GLY A 32 0.25 -2.83 17.07
C GLY A 32 -0.37 -3.64 18.22
N PHE A 33 -0.10 -4.95 18.27
CA PHE A 33 -0.57 -5.80 19.36
C PHE A 33 0.07 -5.44 20.69
N GLY A 34 1.35 -5.09 20.73
CA GLY A 34 2.01 -4.62 21.95
C GLY A 34 1.29 -3.42 22.55
N ILE A 35 0.96 -2.42 21.72
CA ILE A 35 0.21 -1.23 22.15
C ILE A 35 -1.20 -1.61 22.61
N TYR A 36 -1.89 -2.49 21.89
CA TYR A 36 -3.21 -2.98 22.28
C TYR A 36 -3.19 -3.63 23.68
N TYR A 37 -2.28 -4.57 23.91
CA TYR A 37 -2.19 -5.30 25.17
C TYR A 37 -1.77 -4.41 26.35
N MET A 38 -0.86 -3.46 26.12
CA MET A 38 -0.43 -2.51 27.16
C MET A 38 -1.55 -1.56 27.60
N ASN A 39 -2.52 -1.27 26.74
CA ASN A 39 -3.59 -0.30 27.02
C ASN A 39 -4.95 -0.95 27.31
N ARG A 40 -5.00 -2.29 27.43
CA ARG A 40 -6.26 -3.05 27.56
C ARG A 40 -7.14 -2.61 28.73
N ALA A 41 -6.53 -2.13 29.81
CA ALA A 41 -7.22 -1.71 31.03
C ALA A 41 -8.12 -0.46 30.83
N VAL A 42 -7.96 0.29 29.74
CA VAL A 42 -8.70 1.54 29.48
C VAL A 42 -9.78 1.35 28.41
N PHE A 43 -9.92 0.15 27.84
CA PHE A 43 -10.87 -0.08 26.75
C PHE A 43 -12.30 -0.20 27.27
N ILE A 44 -13.22 0.42 26.53
CA ILE A 44 -14.66 0.31 26.77
C ILE A 44 -15.08 -1.13 26.47
N GLU A 45 -15.98 -1.69 27.28
CA GLU A 45 -16.56 -3.01 27.05
C GLU A 45 -17.10 -3.14 25.60
N ASP A 46 -16.97 -4.33 25.03
CA ASP A 46 -17.36 -4.66 23.64
C ASP A 46 -16.64 -3.92 22.49
N THR A 47 -15.69 -3.02 22.77
CA THR A 47 -14.91 -2.33 21.72
C THR A 47 -13.55 -2.99 21.40
N GLN A 48 -13.19 -4.05 22.12
CA GLN A 48 -11.86 -4.65 22.06
C GLN A 48 -11.48 -5.12 20.64
N SER A 49 -12.42 -5.74 19.92
CA SER A 49 -12.22 -6.26 18.55
C SER A 49 -11.84 -5.16 17.55
N ILE A 50 -12.56 -4.04 17.58
CA ILE A 50 -12.36 -2.94 16.62
C ILE A 50 -11.13 -2.11 16.98
N VAL A 51 -10.84 -1.93 18.27
CA VAL A 51 -9.61 -1.28 18.73
C VAL A 51 -8.39 -2.11 18.34
N MET A 52 -8.47 -3.43 18.45
CA MET A 52 -7.41 -4.34 18.01
C MET A 52 -7.11 -4.18 16.52
N TRP A 53 -8.14 -4.11 15.68
CA TRP A 53 -7.98 -3.83 14.24
C TRP A 53 -7.28 -2.49 14.00
N GLY A 54 -7.70 -1.45 14.72
CA GLY A 54 -7.09 -0.12 14.66
C GLY A 54 -5.60 -0.17 14.93
N GLN A 55 -5.21 -0.74 16.07
CA GLN A 55 -3.80 -0.82 16.47
C GLN A 55 -2.96 -1.69 15.51
N LEU A 56 -3.51 -2.82 15.06
CA LEU A 56 -2.86 -3.70 14.09
C LEU A 56 -2.57 -2.98 12.77
N THR A 57 -3.54 -2.23 12.25
CA THR A 57 -3.45 -1.62 10.92
C THR A 57 -2.78 -0.26 10.90
N PHE A 58 -2.76 0.49 12.01
CA PHE A 58 -2.31 1.88 12.05
C PHE A 58 -0.83 2.04 11.68
N TYR A 59 0.09 1.40 12.41
CA TYR A 59 1.53 1.51 12.13
C TYR A 59 1.90 0.85 10.81
N TYR A 60 1.25 -0.28 10.49
CA TYR A 60 1.41 -0.94 9.21
C TYR A 60 1.13 0.04 8.07
N SER A 61 -0.05 0.63 8.03
CA SER A 61 -0.52 1.44 6.91
C SER A 61 0.11 2.83 6.83
N GLN A 62 0.46 3.43 7.97
CA GLN A 62 0.98 4.79 8.02
C GLN A 62 2.51 4.85 7.84
N ILE A 63 3.25 3.81 8.26
CA ILE A 63 4.73 3.82 8.27
C ILE A 63 5.31 2.74 7.36
N PHE A 64 5.04 1.48 7.65
CA PHE A 64 5.75 0.36 7.00
C PHE A 64 5.24 0.08 5.58
N TYR A 65 3.96 0.27 5.33
CA TYR A 65 3.33 -0.03 4.06
C TYR A 65 3.78 0.90 2.92
N PRO A 66 3.88 2.24 3.10
CA PRO A 66 4.54 3.11 2.13
C PRO A 66 5.94 2.64 1.71
N ALA A 67 6.77 2.23 2.67
CA ALA A 67 8.12 1.73 2.39
C ALA A 67 8.07 0.40 1.62
N LEU A 68 7.16 -0.51 2.00
CA LEU A 68 6.92 -1.76 1.28
C LEU A 68 6.55 -1.50 -0.19
N LEU A 69 5.63 -0.57 -0.44
CA LEU A 69 5.20 -0.20 -1.79
C LEU A 69 6.36 0.35 -2.62
N ALA A 70 7.23 1.17 -2.03
CA ALA A 70 8.41 1.70 -2.70
C ALA A 70 9.43 0.60 -3.07
N ILE A 71 9.67 -0.35 -2.18
CA ILE A 71 10.53 -1.52 -2.46
C ILE A 71 9.94 -2.35 -3.60
N PHE A 72 8.63 -2.62 -3.54
CA PHE A 72 7.92 -3.41 -4.56
C PHE A 72 8.02 -2.77 -5.94
N VAL A 73 7.78 -1.46 -6.01
CA VAL A 73 7.95 -0.69 -7.23
C VAL A 73 9.40 -0.72 -7.71
N GLY A 74 10.36 -0.48 -6.83
CA GLY A 74 11.77 -0.47 -7.19
C GLY A 74 12.22 -1.79 -7.82
N LEU A 75 11.92 -2.92 -7.16
CA LEU A 75 12.24 -4.25 -7.68
C LEU A 75 11.47 -4.62 -8.96
N CYS A 76 10.26 -4.07 -9.14
CA CYS A 76 9.46 -4.30 -10.35
C CYS A 76 10.00 -3.53 -11.57
N PHE A 77 10.51 -2.31 -11.37
CA PHE A 77 10.99 -1.45 -12.45
C PHE A 77 12.50 -1.55 -12.69
N MET A 78 13.30 -2.01 -11.73
CA MET A 78 14.76 -2.15 -11.87
C MET A 78 15.18 -2.88 -13.15
N PRO A 79 14.57 -4.03 -13.52
CA PRO A 79 15.00 -4.77 -14.72
C PRO A 79 14.85 -3.98 -16.03
N GLU A 80 14.01 -2.95 -16.07
CA GLU A 80 13.83 -2.13 -17.28
C GLU A 80 15.05 -1.24 -17.55
N PHE A 81 15.81 -0.88 -16.51
CA PHE A 81 17.00 -0.03 -16.62
C PHE A 81 18.30 -0.84 -16.73
N GLU A 82 18.22 -2.17 -16.66
CA GLU A 82 19.37 -3.04 -16.82
C GLU A 82 19.59 -3.39 -18.29
N ARG A 83 20.87 -3.43 -18.71
CA ARG A 83 21.31 -3.97 -20.01
C ARG A 83 20.49 -3.46 -21.21
N THR A 84 20.23 -2.14 -21.25
CA THR A 84 19.47 -1.47 -22.33
C THR A 84 18.08 -2.06 -22.60
N THR A 85 17.49 -2.77 -21.64
CA THR A 85 16.20 -3.46 -21.80
C THR A 85 15.09 -2.51 -22.23
N LEU A 86 14.98 -1.34 -21.61
CA LEU A 86 13.98 -0.33 -21.99
C LEU A 86 14.12 0.12 -23.45
N GLU A 87 15.35 0.35 -23.92
CA GLU A 87 15.64 0.77 -25.30
C GLU A 87 15.27 -0.34 -26.28
N MET A 88 15.61 -1.60 -25.96
CA MET A 88 15.20 -2.76 -26.75
C MET A 88 13.69 -2.92 -26.82
N LEU A 89 12.97 -2.71 -25.71
CA LEU A 89 11.51 -2.77 -25.71
C LEU A 89 10.90 -1.66 -26.58
N GLN A 90 11.46 -0.45 -26.51
CA GLN A 90 11.02 0.66 -27.37
C GLN A 90 11.30 0.42 -28.85
N ALA A 91 12.49 -0.12 -29.19
CA ALA A 91 12.86 -0.46 -30.56
C ALA A 91 11.95 -1.55 -31.15
N ASN A 92 11.50 -2.49 -30.31
CA ASN A 92 10.52 -3.52 -30.67
C ASN A 92 9.06 -3.05 -30.61
N HIS A 93 8.82 -1.73 -30.58
CA HIS A 93 7.47 -1.12 -30.54
C HIS A 93 6.58 -1.60 -29.38
N VAL A 94 7.17 -1.99 -28.25
CA VAL A 94 6.42 -2.34 -27.05
C VAL A 94 5.81 -1.08 -26.45
N SER A 95 4.51 -1.13 -26.17
CA SER A 95 3.77 0.02 -25.67
C SER A 95 4.10 0.28 -24.19
N ILE A 96 4.90 1.32 -23.91
CA ILE A 96 5.25 1.77 -22.55
C ILE A 96 4.02 1.99 -21.66
N LYS A 97 2.94 2.56 -22.22
CA LYS A 97 1.67 2.74 -21.50
C LYS A 97 1.11 1.43 -20.95
N LYS A 98 1.15 0.35 -21.74
CA LYS A 98 0.63 -0.98 -21.38
C LYS A 98 1.58 -1.66 -20.40
N LEU A 99 2.89 -1.48 -20.57
CA LEU A 99 3.94 -1.97 -19.66
C LEU A 99 3.75 -1.43 -18.24
N VAL A 100 3.57 -0.10 -18.09
CA VAL A 100 3.38 0.53 -16.78
C VAL A 100 2.10 0.03 -16.12
N VAL A 101 0.97 -0.03 -16.85
CA VAL A 101 -0.29 -0.55 -16.31
C VAL A 101 -0.14 -2.01 -15.88
N SER A 102 0.52 -2.87 -16.67
CA SER A 102 0.71 -4.28 -16.30
C SER A 102 1.56 -4.44 -15.04
N LYS A 103 2.60 -3.61 -14.87
CA LYS A 103 3.42 -3.61 -13.66
C LYS A 103 2.60 -3.22 -12.43
N LEU A 104 1.83 -2.13 -12.50
CA LEU A 104 0.98 -1.68 -11.39
C LEU A 104 -0.09 -2.73 -11.02
N LEU A 105 -0.75 -3.36 -12.01
CA LEU A 105 -1.72 -4.43 -11.76
C LEU A 105 -1.09 -5.66 -11.12
N ASN A 106 0.10 -6.07 -11.56
CA ASN A 106 0.82 -7.19 -10.97
C ASN A 106 1.25 -6.90 -9.52
N LEU A 107 1.66 -5.67 -9.22
CA LEU A 107 1.95 -5.25 -7.86
C LEU A 107 0.70 -5.31 -6.98
N LEU A 108 -0.46 -4.84 -7.46
CA LEU A 108 -1.72 -4.99 -6.73
C LEU A 108 -2.08 -6.46 -6.45
N LEU A 109 -1.93 -7.33 -7.46
CA LEU A 109 -2.19 -8.76 -7.32
C LEU A 109 -1.27 -9.40 -6.27
N LEU A 110 -0.03 -8.95 -6.17
CA LEU A 110 0.92 -9.41 -5.16
C LEU A 110 0.62 -8.86 -3.75
N LEU A 111 0.04 -7.67 -3.66
CA LEU A 111 -0.35 -7.05 -2.40
C LEU A 111 -1.60 -7.67 -1.79
N LEU A 112 -2.50 -8.22 -2.62
CA LEU A 112 -3.74 -8.86 -2.17
C LEU A 112 -3.50 -9.92 -1.06
N PRO A 113 -2.66 -10.95 -1.25
CA PRO A 113 -2.41 -11.92 -0.18
C PRO A 113 -1.78 -11.28 1.08
N ILE A 114 -0.91 -10.27 0.92
CA ILE A 114 -0.29 -9.57 2.06
C ILE A 114 -1.34 -8.80 2.85
N GLN A 115 -2.29 -8.15 2.19
CA GLN A 115 -3.39 -7.45 2.87
C GLN A 115 -4.35 -8.43 3.56
N LEU A 116 -4.64 -9.57 2.94
CA LEU A 116 -5.47 -10.61 3.56
C LEU A 116 -4.84 -11.18 4.85
N LEU A 117 -3.52 -11.17 4.97
CA LEU A 117 -2.84 -11.57 6.22
C LEU A 117 -3.19 -10.67 7.41
N LEU A 118 -3.62 -9.42 7.20
CA LEU A 118 -4.11 -8.57 8.30
C LEU A 118 -5.32 -9.20 9.00
N VAL A 119 -6.26 -9.75 8.22
CA VAL A 119 -7.43 -10.46 8.79
C VAL A 119 -6.97 -11.74 9.48
N VAL A 120 -6.01 -12.47 8.92
CA VAL A 120 -5.47 -13.68 9.58
C VAL A 120 -4.85 -13.33 10.93
N PHE A 121 -4.05 -12.28 11.00
CA PHE A 121 -3.42 -11.83 12.24
C PHE A 121 -4.44 -11.34 13.26
N TRP A 122 -5.46 -10.59 12.81
CA TRP A 122 -6.56 -10.16 13.66
C TRP A 122 -7.37 -11.34 14.21
N LEU A 123 -7.74 -12.31 13.36
CA LEU A 123 -8.44 -13.53 13.79
C LEU A 123 -7.61 -14.34 14.80
N PHE A 124 -6.30 -14.43 14.59
CA PHE A 124 -5.40 -15.11 15.52
C PHE A 124 -5.37 -14.41 16.89
N ALA A 125 -5.31 -13.08 16.91
CA ALA A 125 -5.34 -12.31 18.15
C ALA A 125 -6.69 -12.39 18.87
N LEU A 126 -7.82 -12.39 18.15
CA LEU A 126 -9.14 -12.65 18.74
C LEU A 126 -9.23 -14.03 19.38
N TRP A 127 -8.67 -15.04 18.73
CA TRP A 127 -8.62 -16.41 19.26
C TRP A 127 -7.81 -16.50 20.55
N LEU A 128 -6.65 -15.82 20.62
CA LEU A 128 -5.85 -15.74 21.84
C LEU A 128 -6.61 -15.09 23.00
N ASP A 129 -7.39 -14.05 22.71
CA ASP A 129 -8.16 -13.30 23.71
C ASP A 129 -9.54 -13.91 24.01
N GLN A 130 -9.90 -15.03 23.38
CA GLN A 130 -11.20 -15.70 23.48
C GLN A 130 -12.40 -14.77 23.16
N ILE A 131 -12.20 -13.82 22.24
CA ILE A 131 -13.24 -12.88 21.81
C ILE A 131 -14.01 -13.49 20.64
N THR A 132 -15.31 -13.68 20.81
CA THR A 132 -16.19 -14.32 19.82
C THR A 132 -16.98 -13.29 19.00
N VAL A 133 -16.26 -12.44 18.26
CA VAL A 133 -16.86 -11.41 17.39
C VAL A 133 -16.47 -11.67 15.93
N PHE A 134 -17.44 -12.14 15.13
CA PHE A 134 -17.26 -12.38 13.69
C PHE A 134 -18.07 -11.43 12.80
N SER A 135 -18.97 -10.63 13.37
CA SER A 135 -19.81 -9.66 12.64
C SER A 135 -18.98 -8.62 11.86
N GLU A 136 -17.77 -8.31 12.34
CA GLU A 136 -16.87 -7.31 11.76
C GLU A 136 -16.03 -7.85 10.58
N LEU A 137 -16.03 -9.16 10.32
CA LEU A 137 -15.19 -9.78 9.30
C LEU A 137 -15.46 -9.20 7.90
N VAL A 138 -16.74 -9.07 7.54
CA VAL A 138 -17.14 -8.50 6.23
C VAL A 138 -16.69 -7.05 6.10
N LEU A 139 -16.74 -6.29 7.20
CA LEU A 139 -16.30 -4.90 7.26
C LEU A 139 -14.78 -4.78 7.07
N HIS A 140 -14.00 -5.60 7.78
CA HIS A 140 -12.54 -5.62 7.65
C HIS A 140 -12.08 -6.07 6.25
N LEU A 141 -12.77 -7.05 5.64
CA LEU A 141 -12.53 -7.44 4.25
C LEU A 141 -12.82 -6.28 3.28
N LYS A 142 -13.92 -5.54 3.47
CA LYS A 142 -14.22 -4.33 2.68
C LYS A 142 -13.08 -3.31 2.78
N TRP A 143 -12.59 -3.05 4.00
CA TRP A 143 -11.49 -2.11 4.22
C TRP A 143 -10.17 -2.57 3.59
N ILE A 144 -9.89 -3.88 3.57
CA ILE A 144 -8.75 -4.44 2.81
C ILE A 144 -8.88 -4.18 1.31
N PHE A 145 -10.06 -4.38 0.71
CA PHE A 145 -10.22 -4.08 -0.72
C PHE A 145 -10.07 -2.58 -1.01
N LEU A 146 -10.56 -1.72 -0.11
CA LEU A 146 -10.33 -0.28 -0.20
C LEU A 146 -8.85 0.07 -0.02
N SER A 147 -8.10 -0.64 0.83
CA SER A 147 -6.67 -0.39 1.02
C SER A 147 -5.88 -0.61 -0.26
N LEU A 148 -6.24 -1.62 -1.07
CA LEU A 148 -5.65 -1.83 -2.39
C LEU A 148 -5.89 -0.65 -3.35
N ILE A 149 -7.07 -0.02 -3.29
CA ILE A 149 -7.35 1.22 -4.04
C ILE A 149 -6.50 2.37 -3.50
N GLY A 150 -6.37 2.47 -2.17
CA GLY A 150 -5.48 3.43 -1.51
C GLY A 150 -4.00 3.26 -1.88
N SER A 151 -3.59 2.03 -2.18
CA SER A 151 -2.22 1.73 -2.60
C SER A 151 -1.91 2.21 -4.02
N LEU A 152 -2.91 2.32 -4.91
CA LEU A 152 -2.67 2.73 -6.31
C LEU A 152 -2.05 4.12 -6.42
N GLY A 153 -2.48 5.05 -5.57
CA GLY A 153 -1.93 6.41 -5.53
C GLY A 153 -0.44 6.39 -5.19
N ILE A 154 -0.07 5.67 -4.12
CA ILE A 154 1.33 5.55 -3.68
C ILE A 154 2.16 4.73 -4.68
N LEU A 155 1.64 3.62 -5.20
CA LEU A 155 2.33 2.81 -6.21
C LEU A 155 2.69 3.64 -7.45
N SER A 156 1.76 4.48 -7.92
CA SER A 156 1.99 5.34 -9.08
C SER A 156 3.01 6.44 -8.76
N LEU A 157 2.88 7.08 -7.59
CA LEU A 157 3.85 8.06 -7.10
C LEU A 157 5.27 7.48 -7.01
N GLN A 158 5.39 6.31 -6.39
CA GLN A 158 6.66 5.61 -6.24
C GLN A 158 7.20 5.15 -7.59
N ALA A 159 6.35 4.77 -8.55
CA ALA A 159 6.79 4.41 -9.89
C ALA A 159 7.47 5.59 -10.58
N TYR A 160 6.89 6.79 -10.48
CA TYR A 160 7.53 8.00 -10.99
C TYR A 160 8.86 8.31 -10.27
N LEU A 161 8.87 8.29 -8.93
CA LEU A 161 10.08 8.57 -8.15
C LEU A 161 11.21 7.59 -8.47
N PHE A 162 10.89 6.30 -8.57
CA PHE A 162 11.85 5.27 -8.93
C PHE A 162 12.37 5.46 -10.36
N VAL A 163 11.49 5.62 -11.35
CA VAL A 163 11.90 5.81 -12.76
C VAL A 163 12.81 7.03 -12.91
N LYS A 164 12.54 8.12 -12.18
CA LYS A 164 13.35 9.34 -12.18
C LYS A 164 14.71 9.17 -11.50
N THR A 165 14.75 8.45 -10.38
CA THR A 165 15.96 8.33 -9.56
C THR A 165 16.83 7.13 -9.93
N ARG A 166 16.24 6.11 -10.56
CA ARG A 166 16.83 4.80 -10.89
C ARG A 166 17.56 4.16 -9.71
N ASN A 167 17.09 4.42 -8.50
CA ASN A 167 17.74 4.01 -7.28
C ASN A 167 16.70 3.62 -6.23
N ILE A 168 16.72 2.35 -5.83
CA ILE A 168 15.76 1.80 -4.86
C ILE A 168 15.90 2.50 -3.51
N ALA A 169 17.13 2.71 -3.02
CA ALA A 169 17.36 3.36 -1.72
C ALA A 169 16.79 4.78 -1.68
N LYS A 170 16.96 5.57 -2.77
CA LYS A 170 16.35 6.91 -2.87
C LYS A 170 14.82 6.84 -2.87
N SER A 171 14.23 5.93 -3.64
CA SER A 171 12.77 5.77 -3.68
C SER A 171 12.20 5.41 -2.30
N VAL A 172 12.85 4.48 -1.60
CA VAL A 172 12.47 4.06 -0.24
C VAL A 172 12.64 5.20 0.76
N ALA A 173 13.71 5.99 0.67
CA ALA A 173 13.90 7.17 1.52
C ALA A 173 12.79 8.21 1.31
N TYR A 174 12.37 8.47 0.07
CA TYR A 174 11.22 9.35 -0.20
C TYR A 174 9.92 8.79 0.36
N ALA A 175 9.71 7.47 0.30
CA ALA A 175 8.56 6.83 0.90
C ALA A 175 8.55 6.97 2.43
N ALA A 176 9.71 6.79 3.08
CA ALA A 176 9.86 6.94 4.52
C ALA A 176 9.63 8.39 4.96
N MET A 177 10.22 9.38 4.28
CA MET A 177 9.95 10.80 4.52
C MET A 177 8.47 11.12 4.31
N GLY A 178 7.88 10.56 3.24
CA GLY A 178 6.46 10.68 2.96
C GLY A 178 5.58 10.15 4.09
N ALA A 179 5.87 8.94 4.57
CA ALA A 179 5.18 8.27 5.66
C ALA A 179 5.27 9.06 6.98
N VAL A 180 6.46 9.54 7.35
CA VAL A 180 6.67 10.41 8.52
C VAL A 180 5.91 11.72 8.37
N GLY A 181 5.93 12.34 7.18
CA GLY A 181 5.14 13.53 6.90
C GLY A 181 3.65 13.28 7.09
N GLY A 182 3.13 12.14 6.64
CA GLY A 182 1.74 11.74 6.85
C GLY A 182 1.40 11.56 8.32
N PHE A 183 2.33 10.98 9.09
CA PHE A 183 2.20 10.82 10.53
C PHE A 183 2.14 12.18 11.25
N VAL A 184 3.02 13.12 10.89
CA VAL A 184 3.01 14.49 11.43
C VAL A 184 1.70 15.22 11.12
N LEU A 185 1.17 15.05 9.89
CA LEU A 185 -0.11 15.67 9.50
C LEU A 185 -1.29 15.23 10.37
N LEU A 186 -1.23 14.02 10.97
CA LEU A 186 -2.26 13.55 11.90
C LEU A 186 -2.40 14.43 13.16
N PHE A 187 -1.34 15.13 13.56
CA PHE A 187 -1.30 16.02 14.73
C PHE A 187 -1.67 17.47 14.39
N ILE A 188 -1.60 17.86 13.12
CA ILE A 188 -1.86 19.25 12.69
C ILE A 188 -3.36 19.46 12.46
N GLY A 189 -4.07 18.47 11.93
CA GLY A 189 -5.52 18.53 11.80
C GLY A 189 -6.12 17.36 11.04
N ASP A 190 -7.38 17.04 11.34
CA ASP A 190 -8.02 15.80 10.89
C ASP A 190 -8.33 15.76 9.37
N ARG A 191 -8.36 16.91 8.69
CA ARG A 191 -8.69 17.00 7.26
C ARG A 191 -7.49 16.89 6.33
N LEU A 192 -6.29 17.24 6.78
CA LEU A 192 -5.07 17.22 5.94
C LEU A 192 -4.69 15.81 5.48
N PRO A 193 -4.74 14.77 6.35
CA PRO A 193 -4.43 13.40 5.95
C PRO A 193 -5.32 12.90 4.80
N LEU A 194 -6.56 13.39 4.71
CA LEU A 194 -7.52 12.99 3.67
C LEU A 194 -6.98 13.22 2.25
N PHE A 195 -6.16 14.25 2.06
CA PHE A 195 -5.58 14.60 0.77
C PHE A 195 -4.15 14.10 0.59
N TYR A 196 -3.50 13.60 1.64
CA TYR A 196 -2.10 13.25 1.59
C TYR A 196 -1.90 11.81 1.11
N PRO A 197 -1.04 11.54 0.10
CA PRO A 197 -1.02 10.26 -0.59
C PRO A 197 -0.55 9.13 0.32
N TYR A 198 0.42 9.39 1.20
CA TYR A 198 0.98 8.37 2.10
C TYR A 198 0.07 8.02 3.28
N SER A 199 -1.01 8.79 3.51
CA SER A 199 -2.02 8.48 4.52
C SER A 199 -3.23 7.72 3.96
N GLN A 200 -3.32 7.57 2.63
CA GLN A 200 -4.47 6.92 1.98
C GLN A 200 -4.68 5.47 2.43
N PRO A 201 -3.64 4.61 2.57
CA PRO A 201 -3.83 3.24 3.07
C PRO A 201 -4.39 3.20 4.50
N MET A 202 -3.97 4.12 5.36
CA MET A 202 -4.46 4.23 6.74
C MET A 202 -5.94 4.64 6.77
N ILE A 203 -6.32 5.61 5.92
CA ILE A 203 -7.71 6.03 5.76
C ILE A 203 -8.57 4.88 5.23
N ALA A 204 -8.07 4.13 4.25
CA ALA A 204 -8.77 3.00 3.65
C ALA A 204 -9.03 1.85 4.64
N LEU A 205 -8.04 1.54 5.49
CA LEU A 205 -8.17 0.54 6.55
C LEU A 205 -8.96 1.02 7.77
N ARG A 206 -9.38 2.30 7.77
CA ARG A 206 -10.07 2.97 8.88
C ARG A 206 -9.34 2.80 10.21
N SER A 207 -8.01 2.71 10.17
CA SER A 207 -7.16 2.40 11.33
C SER A 207 -7.32 3.37 12.50
N ARG A 208 -7.78 4.60 12.24
CA ARG A 208 -8.06 5.62 13.25
C ARG A 208 -9.54 5.88 13.47
N ALA A 209 -10.35 5.89 12.40
CA ALA A 209 -11.76 6.24 12.50
C ALA A 209 -12.63 5.10 13.05
N LEU A 210 -12.24 3.84 12.81
CA LEU A 210 -12.90 2.63 13.32
C LEU A 210 -14.40 2.50 13.00
N VAL A 211 -14.90 3.32 12.08
CA VAL A 211 -16.28 3.28 11.60
C VAL A 211 -16.28 3.17 10.09
N ASP A 212 -17.32 2.58 9.50
CA ASP A 212 -17.40 2.42 8.06
C ASP A 212 -17.43 3.78 7.32
N PHE A 213 -17.06 3.77 6.05
CA PHE A 213 -17.04 4.97 5.22
C PHE A 213 -18.44 5.56 5.03
N PRO A 214 -18.68 6.82 5.41
CA PRO A 214 -19.83 7.54 4.89
C PRO A 214 -19.65 7.76 3.37
N ARG A 215 -20.76 7.85 2.64
CA ARG A 215 -20.76 7.92 1.17
C ARG A 215 -19.90 9.07 0.62
N SER A 216 -19.94 10.24 1.26
CA SER A 216 -19.17 11.42 0.88
C SER A 216 -17.65 11.19 1.00
N GLU A 217 -17.20 10.61 2.12
CA GLU A 217 -15.77 10.29 2.33
C GLU A 217 -15.29 9.22 1.36
N LEU A 218 -16.12 8.22 1.03
CA LEU A 218 -15.75 7.20 0.06
C LEU A 218 -15.52 7.79 -1.34
N VAL A 219 -16.41 8.68 -1.79
CA VAL A 219 -16.27 9.37 -3.07
C VAL A 219 -15.00 10.22 -3.09
N LEU A 220 -14.74 10.96 -2.00
CA LEU A 220 -13.52 11.76 -1.86
C LEU A 220 -12.26 10.89 -1.92
N PHE A 221 -12.23 9.80 -1.14
CA PHE A 221 -11.14 8.84 -1.08
C PHE A 221 -10.82 8.25 -2.45
N VAL A 222 -11.84 7.76 -3.17
CA VAL A 222 -11.66 7.20 -4.53
C VAL A 222 -11.18 8.29 -5.49
N GLY A 223 -11.78 9.48 -5.45
CA GLY A 223 -11.39 10.60 -6.31
C GLY A 223 -9.92 11.00 -6.15
N ILE A 224 -9.43 11.08 -4.91
CA ILE A 224 -8.04 11.44 -4.59
C ILE A 224 -7.06 10.36 -5.09
N ASN A 225 -7.37 9.08 -4.86
CA ASN A 225 -6.50 7.99 -5.32
C ASN A 225 -6.46 7.88 -6.85
N LEU A 226 -7.59 8.11 -7.53
CA LEU A 226 -7.64 8.18 -8.99
C LEU A 226 -6.84 9.38 -9.52
N LEU A 227 -6.93 10.54 -8.88
CA LEU A 227 -6.15 11.72 -9.25
C LEU A 227 -4.65 11.45 -9.15
N TYR A 228 -4.19 10.92 -8.00
CA TYR A 228 -2.78 10.58 -7.82
C TYR A 228 -2.30 9.53 -8.82
N CYS A 229 -3.11 8.49 -9.03
CA CYS A 229 -2.82 7.45 -10.00
C CYS A 229 -2.66 8.05 -11.41
N ALA A 230 -3.63 8.85 -11.87
CA ALA A 230 -3.60 9.45 -13.21
C ALA A 230 -2.41 10.40 -13.43
N VAL A 231 -2.15 11.29 -12.46
CA VAL A 231 -1.05 12.26 -12.53
C VAL A 231 0.29 11.53 -12.58
N PHE A 232 0.56 10.66 -11.60
CA PHE A 232 1.86 10.02 -11.52
C PHE A 232 2.06 8.94 -12.58
N TYR A 233 1.02 8.22 -13.00
CA TYR A 233 1.06 7.36 -14.19
C TYR A 233 1.51 8.15 -15.43
N GLY A 234 0.91 9.31 -15.69
CA GLY A 234 1.26 10.16 -16.82
C GLY A 234 2.73 10.61 -16.76
N LEU A 235 3.20 10.98 -15.57
CA LEU A 235 4.60 11.36 -15.35
C LEU A 235 5.56 10.17 -15.54
N THR A 236 5.24 8.98 -15.03
CA THR A 236 6.04 7.76 -15.22
C THR A 236 6.17 7.41 -16.70
N VAL A 237 5.07 7.43 -17.45
CA VAL A 237 5.10 7.15 -18.89
C VAL A 237 5.95 8.17 -19.63
N ARG A 238 5.77 9.46 -19.35
CA ARG A 238 6.58 10.53 -19.97
C ARG A 238 8.06 10.33 -19.70
N GLU A 239 8.43 10.01 -18.46
CA GLU A 239 9.82 9.81 -18.08
C GLU A 239 10.44 8.57 -18.74
N LEU A 240 9.69 7.46 -18.83
CA LEU A 240 10.15 6.25 -19.52
C LEU A 240 10.27 6.44 -21.03
N GLN A 241 9.50 7.34 -21.63
CA GLN A 241 9.54 7.63 -23.07
C GLN A 241 10.64 8.62 -23.46
N LYS A 242 11.28 9.29 -22.50
CA LYS A 242 12.45 10.10 -22.79
C LYS A 242 13.56 9.16 -23.27
N ARG A 243 14.07 9.42 -24.47
CA ARG A 243 15.28 8.77 -24.97
C ARG A 243 16.46 9.25 -24.10
N PRO A 244 17.32 8.35 -23.60
CA PRO A 244 18.56 8.75 -22.94
C PRO A 244 19.45 9.54 -23.91
#